data_AF-A0A8I2FTS6-F1
#
_entry.id   AF-A0A8I2FTS6-F1
#
_cell.length_a   1.000
_cell.length_b   1.000
_cell.length_c   1.000
_cell.angle_alpha   90.00
_cell.angle_beta   90.00
_cell.angle_gamma   90.00
#
_symmetry.space_group_name_H-M   'P 1'
#
loop_
_entity.id
_entity.type
_entity.pdbx_description
1 polymer ?
#
loop_
_entity_poly.entity_id
_entity_poly.type
_entity_poly.pdbx_seq_one_letter_code
_entity_poly.pdbx_strand_id
1 'polypeptide(L)' 'MKDGMKEYGLNEPIIEADENWFSITFERDVQKYLQTNTPVNLTQLQRQIFDCLKENPYTTYDELADKLKKSRNTIRL' A
#
# COMPACT_ATOMS: atom_id res chain seq x y z
N MET A 1 11.73 -2.14 -24.03
CA MET A 1 11.38 -1.04 -23.11
C MET A 1 9.95 -0.57 -23.35
N LYS A 2 9.61 -0.11 -24.56
CA LYS A 2 8.25 0.37 -24.90
C LYS A 2 7.16 -0.70 -24.69
N ASP A 3 7.38 -1.92 -25.16
CA ASP A 3 6.41 -3.02 -25.01
C ASP A 3 6.13 -3.36 -23.55
N GLY A 4 7.18 -3.36 -22.72
CA GLY A 4 7.05 -3.56 -21.28
C GLY A 4 6.26 -2.44 -20.61
N MET A 5 6.51 -1.17 -20.93
CA MET A 5 5.73 -0.08 -20.32
C MET A 5 4.25 -0.12 -20.70
N LYS A 6 3.96 -0.50 -21.95
CA LYS A 6 2.58 -0.68 -22.45
C LYS A 6 1.85 -1.82 -21.74
N GLU A 7 2.52 -2.96 -21.49
CA GLU A 7 1.94 -4.10 -20.78
C GLU A 7 1.46 -3.73 -19.36
N TYR A 8 2.18 -2.85 -18.68
CA TYR A 8 1.82 -2.36 -17.35
C TYR A 8 0.98 -1.07 -17.37
N GLY A 9 0.53 -0.61 -18.55
CA GLY A 9 -0.29 0.59 -18.69
C GLY A 9 0.40 1.88 -18.21
N LEU A 10 1.72 1.95 -18.37
CA LEU A 10 2.57 3.10 -18.04
C LEU A 10 2.82 3.95 -19.29
N ASN A 11 3.03 5.24 -19.08
CA ASN A 11 3.37 6.17 -20.18
C ASN A 11 4.75 5.83 -20.75
N GLU A 12 4.94 6.03 -22.05
CA GLU A 12 6.27 5.90 -22.65
C GLU A 12 7.23 6.91 -22.03
N PRO A 13 8.53 6.55 -21.86
CA PRO A 13 9.50 7.46 -21.28
C PRO A 13 9.92 8.48 -22.34
N ILE A 14 10.19 9.70 -21.90
CA ILE A 14 10.71 10.76 -22.75
C ILE A 14 12.22 10.51 -22.90
N ILE A 15 12.69 10.39 -24.15
CA ILE A 15 14.10 10.17 -24.46
C ILE A 15 14.61 11.40 -25.21
N GLU A 16 15.54 12.11 -24.60
CA GLU A 16 16.24 13.25 -25.19
C GLU A 16 17.71 12.86 -25.39
N ALA A 17 18.27 13.16 -26.56
CA ALA A 17 19.66 12.83 -26.88
C ALA A 17 20.34 14.05 -27.50
N ASP A 18 21.49 14.40 -26.92
CA ASP A 18 22.39 15.47 -27.37
C ASP A 18 23.70 14.86 -27.88
N GLU A 19 24.62 15.70 -28.38
CA GLU A 19 25.88 15.26 -29.01
C GLU A 19 26.77 14.38 -28.11
N ASN A 20 26.68 14.55 -26.78
CA ASN A 20 27.54 13.86 -25.82
C ASN A 20 26.78 13.05 -24.76
N TRP A 21 25.45 13.13 -24.71
CA TRP A 21 24.66 12.52 -23.63
C TRP A 21 23.23 12.18 -24.06
N PHE A 22 22.59 11.30 -23.32
CA PHE A 22 21.15 11.06 -23.45
C PHE A 22 20.49 10.98 -22.07
N SER A 23 19.25 11.45 -22.01
CA SER A 23 18.40 11.46 -20.82
C SER A 23 17.15 10.64 -21.10
N ILE A 24 16.77 9.79 -20.13
CA ILE A 24 15.53 9.02 -20.17
C ILE A 24 14.71 9.40 -18.95
N THR A 25 13.58 10.05 -19.17
CA THR A 25 12.69 10.55 -18.11
C THR A 25 11.43 9.70 -18.03
N PHE A 26 11.15 9.16 -16.84
CA PHE A 26 9.95 8.38 -16.56
C PHE A 26 8.96 9.23 -15.76
N GLU A 27 7.81 9.56 -16.36
CA GLU A 27 6.75 10.24 -15.66
C GLU A 27 5.92 9.25 -14.84
N ARG A 28 5.85 9.49 -13.53
CA ARG A 28 5.00 8.73 -12.62
C ARG A 28 3.71 9.50 -12.38
N ASP A 29 2.59 8.92 -12.77
CA ASP A 29 1.28 9.43 -12.37
C ASP A 29 1.07 9.16 -10.87
N VAL A 30 1.11 10.22 -10.07
CA VAL A 30 0.92 10.17 -8.62
C VAL A 30 -0.55 9.85 -8.28
N GLN A 31 -1.50 10.15 -9.19
CA GLN A 31 -2.93 9.98 -8.93
C GLN A 31 -3.37 8.51 -8.95
N LYS A 32 -2.72 7.65 -9.75
CA LYS A 32 -2.98 6.19 -9.75
C LYS A 32 -2.75 5.53 -8.38
N TYR A 33 -1.89 6.09 -7.52
CA TYR A 33 -1.61 5.56 -6.18
C TYR A 33 -2.48 6.18 -5.07
N LEU A 34 -3.25 7.23 -5.39
CA LEU A 34 -4.16 7.88 -4.43
C LEU A 34 -5.54 7.20 -4.36
N GLN A 35 -5.82 6.23 -5.23
CA GLN A 35 -7.09 5.47 -5.26
C GLN A 35 -7.08 4.21 -4.38
N THR A 36 -6.72 4.34 -3.10
CA THR A 36 -6.90 3.25 -2.11
C THR A 36 -7.80 3.66 -0.95
N ASN A 37 -8.72 4.59 -1.17
CA ASN A 37 -9.90 4.78 -0.30
C ASN A 37 -11.05 3.85 -0.71
N THR A 38 -10.75 2.64 -1.19
CA THR A 38 -11.77 1.60 -1.30
C THR A 38 -12.28 1.33 0.12
N PRO A 39 -13.59 1.47 0.39
CA PRO A 39 -14.12 1.14 1.71
C PRO A 39 -13.93 -0.36 1.93
N VAL A 40 -12.87 -0.70 2.65
CA VAL A 40 -12.64 -2.08 3.08
C VAL A 40 -13.75 -2.39 4.07
N ASN A 41 -14.59 -3.36 3.74
CA ASN A 41 -15.55 -3.89 4.70
C ASN A 41 -14.78 -4.70 5.74
N LEU A 42 -14.23 -3.99 6.73
CA LEU A 42 -13.58 -4.60 7.87
C LEU A 42 -14.63 -5.39 8.66
N THR A 43 -14.29 -6.64 8.94
CA THR A 43 -15.04 -7.46 9.89
C THR A 43 -15.05 -6.78 11.27
N GLN A 44 -16.03 -7.11 12.11
CA GLN A 44 -16.14 -6.52 13.45
C GLN A 44 -14.83 -6.65 14.25
N LEU A 45 -14.13 -7.78 14.12
CA LEU A 45 -12.84 -8.01 14.77
C LEU A 45 -11.75 -7.06 14.26
N GLN A 46 -11.64 -6.88 12.94
CA GLN A 46 -10.63 -6.00 12.35
C GLN A 46 -10.86 -4.53 12.76
N ARG A 47 -12.11 -4.10 12.91
CA ARG A 47 -12.42 -2.77 13.46
C ARG A 47 -11.93 -2.63 14.90
N GLN A 48 -12.20 -3.62 15.74
CA GLN A 48 -11.74 -3.59 17.14
C GLN A 48 -10.20 -3.61 17.25
N ILE A 49 -9.52 -4.36 16.39
CA ILE A 49 -8.05 -4.33 16.30
C ILE A 49 -7.59 -2.93 15.89
N PHE A 50 -8.22 -2.32 14.90
CA PHE A 50 -7.87 -0.98 14.45
C PHE A 50 -8.08 0.09 15.52
N ASP A 51 -9.17 0.01 16.28
CA ASP A 51 -9.43 0.92 17.41
C ASP A 51 -8.36 0.75 18.50
N CYS A 52 -7.96 -0.48 18.82
CA CYS A 52 -6.88 -0.75 19.77
C CYS A 52 -5.52 -0.20 19.29
N LEU A 53 -5.21 -0.35 18.00
CA LEU A 53 -3.99 0.18 17.39
C LEU A 53 -3.98 1.70 17.32
N LYS A 54 -5.15 2.34 17.14
CA LYS A 54 -5.30 3.79 17.14
C LYS A 54 -5.03 4.39 18.52
N GLU A 55 -5.48 3.71 19.58
CA GLU A 55 -5.20 4.14 20.95
C GLU A 55 -3.76 3.88 21.37
N ASN A 56 -3.17 2.76 20.94
CA ASN A 56 -1.81 2.38 21.30
C ASN A 56 -1.10 1.69 20.12
N PRO A 57 -0.31 2.44 19.32
CA PRO A 57 0.33 1.90 18.11
C PRO A 57 1.44 0.88 18.40
N TYR A 58 1.92 0.79 19.64
CA TYR A 58 2.94 -0.16 20.08
C TYR A 58 2.37 -1.44 20.72
N THR A 59 1.05 -1.64 20.65
CA THR A 59 0.41 -2.81 21.26
C THR A 59 0.88 -4.10 20.59
N THR A 60 1.30 -5.07 21.38
CA THR A 60 1.71 -6.40 20.93
C THR A 60 0.51 -7.30 20.62
N TYR A 61 0.74 -8.38 19.87
CA TYR A 61 -0.32 -9.36 19.58
C TYR A 61 -0.91 -10.02 20.83
N ASP A 62 -0.11 -10.19 21.89
CA ASP A 62 -0.56 -10.77 23.15
C ASP A 62 -1.45 -9.77 23.92
N GLU A 63 -1.09 -8.49 23.94
CA GLU A 63 -1.93 -7.44 24.54
C GLU A 63 -3.24 -7.22 23.76
N LEU A 64 -3.22 -7.34 22.42
CA LEU A 64 -4.43 -7.34 21.61
C LEU A 64 -5.32 -8.55 21.93
N ALA A 65 -4.74 -9.74 22.13
CA ALA A 65 -5.46 -10.95 22.52
C ALA A 65 -6.17 -10.80 23.87
N ASP A 66 -5.49 -10.22 24.84
CA ASP A 66 -6.03 -9.97 26.17
C ASP A 66 -7.15 -8.91 26.14
N LYS A 67 -6.95 -7.79 25.42
CA LYS A 67 -7.96 -6.73 25.29
C LYS A 67 -9.22 -7.21 24.55
N LEU A 68 -9.04 -8.01 23.50
CA LEU A 68 -10.16 -8.49 22.68
C LEU A 68 -10.78 -9.78 23.23
N LYS A 69 -10.20 -10.38 24.28
CA LYS A 69 -10.57 -11.70 24.82
C LYS A 69 -10.65 -12.76 23.71
N LYS A 70 -9.69 -12.75 22.79
CA LYS A 70 -9.59 -13.67 21.66
C LYS A 70 -8.28 -14.44 21.72
N SER A 71 -8.24 -15.60 21.06
CA SER A 71 -6.99 -16.33 20.93
C SER A 71 -6.03 -15.58 20.01
N ARG A 72 -4.73 -15.67 20.30
CA ARG A 72 -3.66 -15.13 19.43
C ARG A 72 -3.80 -15.58 17.97
N ASN A 73 -4.24 -16.82 17.76
CA ASN A 73 -4.47 -17.37 16.42
C ASN A 73 -5.58 -16.64 15.67
N THR A 74 -6.61 -16.16 16.37
CA THR A 74 -7.74 -15.41 15.78
C THR A 74 -7.34 -14.00 15.35
N ILE A 75 -6.31 -13.41 15.95
CA ILE A 75 -5.82 -12.05 15.63
C ILE A 75 -4.75 -12.07 14.54
N ARG A 76 -4.03 -13.20 14.39
CA ARG A 76 -3.00 -13.40 13.36
C ARG A 76 -3.58 -13.76 11.97
N LEU A 77 -4.83 -14.25 11.94
CA LEU A 77 -5.56 -14.60 10.72
C LEU A 77 -5.96 -13.35 9.91
#